data_AF-A0A2G5TRV5-F1
#
_entry.id   AF-A0A2G5TRV5-F1
#
_cell.length_a   1.000
_cell.length_b   1.000
_cell.length_c   1.000
_cell.angle_alpha   90.00
_cell.angle_beta   90.00
_cell.angle_gamma   90.00
#
_symmetry.space_group_name_H-M   'P 1'
#
loop_
_entity.id
_entity.type
_entity.pdbx_description
1 polymer ?
#
loop_
_entity_poly.entity_id
_entity_poly.type
_entity_poly.pdbx_seq_one_letter_code
_entity_poly.pdbx_strand_id
1 'polypeptide(L)'
;MQRKDGSTSSDVEHVATIREVAMSVQMFGTRTIEQNKIAISCEQIITIGFHIDFTEITDIDNERVQKMFHGGIQKMLDQVAKPLLDLRPSSMEMAYMLTQMSWQEKKMQGKVVEIGERVCDEMANHLHTYYLQNEQRSNYAARLVRLMNVVNAVNKIHMEKREVLELARIFDVFKVDFSEPDIFDC
;
A
#
# COMPACT_ATOMS: atom_id res chain seq x y z
N MET A 1 -23.02 20.79 12.48
CA MET A 1 -21.65 21.35 12.55
C MET A 1 -20.86 20.62 13.62
N GLN A 2 -20.22 19.51 13.24
CA GLN A 2 -19.04 18.92 13.89
C GLN A 2 -18.27 18.23 12.76
N ARG A 3 -17.09 18.74 12.42
CA ARG A 3 -16.14 18.07 11.54
C ARG A 3 -15.50 16.96 12.37
N LYS A 4 -15.71 15.70 12.00
CA LYS A 4 -14.87 14.60 12.49
C LYS A 4 -13.60 14.58 11.64
N ASP A 5 -12.47 14.48 12.33
CA ASP A 5 -11.14 14.40 11.76
C ASP A 5 -11.01 13.20 10.83
N GLY A 6 -10.98 13.46 9.52
CA GLY A 6 -10.77 12.46 8.47
C GLY A 6 -9.29 12.25 8.11
N SER A 7 -8.36 12.54 9.04
CA SER A 7 -6.92 12.44 8.77
C SER A 7 -6.29 11.14 9.26
N THR A 8 -6.95 10.36 10.13
CA THR A 8 -6.36 9.16 10.74
C THR A 8 -6.72 7.83 10.06
N SER A 9 -7.62 7.82 9.07
CA SER A 9 -8.06 6.59 8.38
C SER A 9 -7.07 6.14 7.30
N SER A 10 -6.71 7.05 6.40
CA SER A 10 -5.71 6.88 5.33
C SER A 10 -4.40 6.22 5.82
N ASP A 11 -3.83 6.72 6.93
CA ASP A 11 -2.52 6.26 7.43
C ASP A 11 -2.51 4.77 7.83
N VAL A 12 -3.64 4.22 8.29
CA VAL A 12 -3.75 2.84 8.75
C VAL A 12 -3.89 1.87 7.56
N GLU A 13 -4.53 2.31 6.49
CA GLU A 13 -4.85 1.48 5.32
C GLU A 13 -3.64 1.30 4.39
N HIS A 14 -2.83 2.35 4.16
CA HIS A 14 -1.60 2.25 3.36
C HIS A 14 -0.60 1.25 3.96
N VAL A 15 -0.53 1.20 5.30
CA VAL A 15 0.29 0.25 6.07
C VAL A 15 -0.29 -1.16 5.98
N ALA A 16 -1.62 -1.29 5.92
CA ALA A 16 -2.30 -2.57 5.75
C ALA A 16 -1.99 -3.20 4.39
N THR A 17 -1.94 -2.42 3.30
CA THR A 17 -1.71 -2.92 1.93
C THR A 17 -0.36 -3.62 1.76
N ILE A 18 0.77 -3.03 2.20
CA ILE A 18 2.07 -3.74 2.13
C ILE A 18 2.06 -5.00 2.98
N ARG A 19 1.46 -4.93 4.17
CA ARG A 19 1.39 -6.07 5.08
C ARG A 19 0.59 -7.21 4.46
N GLU A 20 -0.55 -6.94 3.88
CA GLU A 20 -1.42 -7.89 3.19
C GLU A 20 -0.73 -8.53 1.99
N VAL A 21 -0.07 -7.74 1.15
CA VAL A 21 0.72 -8.26 0.02
C VAL A 21 1.90 -9.11 0.52
N ALA A 22 2.60 -8.68 1.58
CA ALA A 22 3.68 -9.46 2.17
C ALA A 22 3.20 -10.79 2.77
N MET A 23 2.06 -10.79 3.47
CA MET A 23 1.41 -12.01 3.96
C MET A 23 1.04 -12.94 2.81
N SER A 24 0.49 -12.39 1.73
CA SER A 24 0.14 -13.16 0.51
C SER A 24 1.36 -13.85 -0.08
N VAL A 25 2.46 -13.11 -0.26
CA VAL A 25 3.74 -13.62 -0.73
C VAL A 25 4.28 -14.72 0.18
N GLN A 26 4.17 -14.54 1.50
CA GLN A 26 4.61 -15.54 2.47
C GLN A 26 3.76 -16.82 2.45
N MET A 27 2.43 -16.69 2.33
CA MET A 27 1.50 -17.81 2.36
C MET A 27 1.45 -18.58 1.04
N PHE A 28 1.55 -17.89 -0.11
CA PHE A 28 1.29 -18.46 -1.43
C PHE A 28 2.50 -18.48 -2.37
N GLY A 29 3.60 -17.80 -2.02
CA GLY A 29 4.80 -17.73 -2.84
C GLY A 29 4.51 -17.18 -4.23
N THR A 30 4.97 -17.88 -5.27
CA THR A 30 4.77 -17.51 -6.68
C THR A 30 3.30 -17.47 -7.09
N ARG A 31 2.43 -18.22 -6.41
CA ARG A 31 0.98 -18.27 -6.69
C ARG A 31 0.28 -16.95 -6.40
N THR A 32 0.88 -16.07 -5.59
CA THR A 32 0.42 -14.69 -5.41
C THR A 32 0.33 -13.96 -6.75
N ILE A 33 1.31 -14.21 -7.62
CA ILE A 33 1.44 -13.55 -8.92
C ILE A 33 0.79 -14.40 -10.02
N GLU A 34 1.06 -15.70 -10.06
CA GLU A 34 0.58 -16.59 -11.13
C GLU A 34 -0.93 -16.82 -11.08
N GLN A 35 -1.52 -16.76 -9.90
CA GLN A 35 -2.94 -17.02 -9.67
C GLN A 35 -3.66 -15.79 -9.08
N ASN A 36 -2.98 -14.63 -9.06
CA ASN A 36 -3.45 -13.38 -8.45
C ASN A 36 -4.10 -13.58 -7.06
N LYS A 37 -3.42 -14.31 -6.15
CA LYS A 37 -3.94 -14.59 -4.81
C LYS A 37 -3.43 -13.58 -3.80
N ILE A 38 -4.32 -12.74 -3.28
CA ILE A 38 -4.02 -11.76 -2.24
C ILE A 38 -4.84 -12.08 -0.98
N ALA A 39 -4.19 -12.09 0.18
CA ALA A 39 -4.81 -12.18 1.49
C ALA A 39 -5.28 -10.79 1.91
N ILE A 40 -6.57 -10.65 2.25
CA ILE A 40 -7.11 -9.42 2.86
C ILE A 40 -6.94 -9.47 4.38
N SER A 41 -6.91 -10.67 4.96
CA SER A 41 -6.72 -10.86 6.40
C SER A 41 -6.04 -12.19 6.69
N CYS A 42 -5.70 -12.44 7.96
CA CYS A 42 -5.14 -13.71 8.41
C CYS A 42 -6.03 -14.93 8.08
N GLU A 43 -7.32 -14.72 7.78
CA GLU A 43 -8.30 -15.79 7.58
C GLU A 43 -9.02 -15.73 6.22
N GLN A 44 -8.81 -14.68 5.42
CA GLN A 44 -9.55 -14.47 4.16
C GLN A 44 -8.61 -14.24 2.98
N ILE A 45 -8.90 -14.95 1.88
CA ILE A 45 -8.12 -14.92 0.63
C ILE A 45 -9.03 -14.47 -0.50
N ILE A 46 -8.59 -13.47 -1.26
CA ILE A 46 -9.12 -13.15 -2.57
C ILE A 46 -8.26 -13.83 -3.62
N THR A 47 -8.90 -14.61 -4.49
CA THR A 47 -8.33 -14.87 -5.81
C THR A 47 -8.85 -13.77 -6.72
N ILE A 48 -7.97 -12.92 -7.25
CA ILE A 48 -8.35 -11.83 -8.16
C ILE A 48 -8.69 -12.46 -9.52
N GLY A 49 -9.91 -12.98 -9.56
CA GLY A 49 -10.67 -13.38 -10.74
C GLY A 49 -12.14 -13.03 -10.56
N PHE A 50 -12.45 -12.09 -9.65
CA PHE A 50 -13.80 -11.58 -9.45
C PHE A 50 -14.04 -10.42 -10.41
N HIS A 51 -15.20 -10.43 -11.06
CA HIS A 51 -15.67 -9.34 -11.89
C HIS A 51 -16.43 -8.38 -10.99
N ILE A 52 -15.89 -7.17 -10.78
CA ILE A 52 -16.61 -6.14 -10.03
C ILE A 52 -17.70 -5.58 -10.94
N ASP A 53 -18.94 -5.71 -10.49
CA ASP A 53 -20.09 -5.13 -11.16
C ASP A 53 -20.41 -3.77 -10.53
N PHE A 54 -20.27 -2.71 -11.32
CA PHE A 54 -20.56 -1.34 -10.92
C PHE A 54 -21.94 -0.87 -11.41
N THR A 55 -22.70 -1.70 -12.13
CA THR A 55 -23.98 -1.29 -12.75
C THR A 55 -25.02 -0.78 -11.75
N GLU A 56 -24.96 -1.22 -10.49
CA GLU A 56 -25.85 -0.72 -9.43
C GLU A 56 -25.48 0.69 -8.95
N ILE A 57 -24.22 1.10 -9.13
CA ILE A 57 -23.70 2.35 -8.57
C ILE A 57 -23.30 3.38 -9.64
N THR A 58 -23.40 3.07 -10.93
CA THR A 58 -23.08 3.99 -12.03
C THR A 58 -23.99 3.79 -13.24
N ASP A 59 -24.24 4.86 -14.00
CA ASP A 59 -24.86 4.79 -15.33
C ASP A 59 -23.83 4.53 -16.45
N ILE A 60 -22.55 4.55 -16.11
CA ILE A 60 -21.48 4.32 -17.08
C ILE A 60 -21.38 2.83 -17.36
N ASP A 61 -21.08 2.49 -18.61
CA ASP A 61 -20.79 1.13 -19.02
C ASP A 61 -19.73 0.48 -18.09
N ASN A 62 -20.04 -0.73 -17.62
CA ASN A 62 -19.24 -1.41 -16.62
C ASN A 62 -17.81 -1.69 -17.10
N GLU A 63 -17.61 -2.00 -18.39
CA GLU A 63 -16.28 -2.24 -18.96
C GLU A 63 -15.43 -0.96 -18.90
N ARG A 64 -16.06 0.20 -19.12
CA ARG A 64 -15.38 1.50 -19.05
C ARG A 64 -14.98 1.84 -17.61
N VAL A 65 -15.85 1.61 -16.62
CA VAL A 65 -15.53 1.84 -15.20
C VAL A 65 -14.45 0.87 -14.74
N GLN A 66 -14.53 -0.40 -15.10
CA GLN A 66 -13.48 -1.38 -14.80
C GLN A 66 -12.13 -0.95 -15.36
N LYS A 67 -12.07 -0.46 -16.60
CA LYS A 67 -10.82 0.04 -17.20
C LYS A 67 -10.21 1.22 -16.44
N MET A 68 -11.01 2.07 -15.77
CA MET A 68 -10.48 3.16 -14.95
C MET A 68 -9.65 2.66 -13.76
N PHE A 69 -10.02 1.50 -13.19
CA PHE A 69 -9.39 0.97 -11.98
C PHE A 69 -8.48 -0.26 -12.22
N HIS A 70 -8.54 -0.86 -13.41
CA HIS A 70 -7.81 -2.09 -13.75
C HIS A 70 -6.27 -1.96 -13.61
N GLY A 71 -5.73 -0.76 -13.85
CA GLY A 71 -4.28 -0.52 -13.79
C GLY A 71 -3.68 -0.62 -12.38
N GLY A 72 -4.46 -0.37 -11.32
CA GLY A 72 -3.96 -0.35 -9.94
C GLY A 72 -3.51 -1.73 -9.45
N ILE A 73 -4.34 -2.74 -9.67
CA ILE A 73 -4.06 -4.13 -9.24
C ILE A 73 -2.82 -4.67 -9.96
N GLN A 74 -2.71 -4.48 -11.27
CA GLN A 74 -1.56 -4.96 -12.03
C GLN A 74 -0.26 -4.31 -11.53
N LYS A 75 -0.29 -2.99 -11.26
CA LYS A 75 0.85 -2.27 -10.67
C LYS A 75 1.22 -2.82 -9.29
N MET A 76 0.23 -3.14 -8.45
CA MET A 76 0.46 -3.76 -7.14
C MET A 76 1.16 -5.12 -7.27
N LEU A 77 0.71 -5.98 -8.17
CA LEU A 77 1.34 -7.28 -8.42
C LEU A 77 2.77 -7.13 -8.95
N ASP A 78 2.97 -6.24 -9.92
CA ASP A 78 4.25 -6.11 -10.62
C ASP A 78 5.31 -5.33 -9.85
N GLN A 79 4.91 -4.25 -9.18
CA GLN A 79 5.83 -3.30 -8.55
C GLN A 79 5.97 -3.53 -7.04
N VAL A 80 5.10 -4.34 -6.44
CA VAL A 80 5.09 -4.59 -4.99
C VAL A 80 5.23 -6.07 -4.69
N ALA A 81 4.30 -6.92 -5.16
CA ALA A 81 4.31 -8.35 -4.84
C ALA A 81 5.55 -9.07 -5.39
N LYS A 82 5.89 -8.85 -6.66
CA LYS A 82 7.11 -9.42 -7.29
C LYS A 82 8.39 -9.02 -6.54
N PRO A 83 8.68 -7.73 -6.31
CA PRO A 83 9.85 -7.33 -5.53
C PRO A 83 9.89 -7.89 -4.11
N LEU A 84 8.75 -7.97 -3.41
CA LEU A 84 8.69 -8.55 -2.07
C LEU A 84 9.02 -10.06 -2.08
N LEU A 85 8.56 -10.79 -3.10
CA LEU A 85 8.88 -12.21 -3.29
C LEU A 85 10.37 -12.43 -3.57
N ASP A 86 10.98 -11.55 -4.36
CA ASP A 86 12.40 -11.61 -4.72
C ASP A 86 13.32 -11.19 -3.55
N LEU A 87 12.94 -10.12 -2.84
CA LEU A 87 13.75 -9.55 -1.77
C LEU A 87 13.64 -10.34 -0.48
N ARG A 88 12.50 -10.98 -0.22
CA ARG A 88 12.17 -11.69 1.03
C ARG A 88 12.60 -10.89 2.26
N PRO A 89 11.96 -9.74 2.50
CA PRO A 89 12.38 -8.86 3.57
C PRO A 89 12.26 -9.56 4.94
N SER A 90 13.24 -9.32 5.81
CA SER A 90 13.19 -9.74 7.21
C SER A 90 12.12 -8.94 7.96
N SER A 91 11.72 -9.42 9.16
CA SER A 91 10.79 -8.67 10.00
C SER A 91 11.29 -7.26 10.35
N MET A 92 12.62 -7.08 10.47
CA MET A 92 13.23 -5.77 10.73
C MET A 92 13.14 -4.86 9.52
N GLU A 93 13.40 -5.40 8.32
CA GLU A 93 13.26 -4.65 7.06
C GLU A 93 11.80 -4.27 6.79
N MET A 94 10.86 -5.18 7.05
CA MET A 94 9.42 -4.91 6.98
C MET A 94 9.01 -3.80 7.96
N ALA A 95 9.46 -3.86 9.22
CA ALA A 95 9.17 -2.83 10.20
C ALA A 95 9.71 -1.46 9.77
N TYR A 96 10.91 -1.42 9.19
CA TYR A 96 11.47 -0.19 8.63
C TYR A 96 10.64 0.33 7.45
N MET A 97 10.27 -0.52 6.49
CA MET A 97 9.45 -0.13 5.33
C MET A 97 8.10 0.45 5.75
N LEU A 98 7.40 -0.20 6.69
CA LEU A 98 6.11 0.28 7.20
C LEU A 98 6.28 1.61 7.94
N THR A 99 7.34 1.77 8.74
CA THR A 99 7.64 3.03 9.43
C THR A 99 7.86 4.17 8.44
N GLN A 100 8.62 3.92 7.36
CA GLN A 100 8.84 4.92 6.31
C GLN A 100 7.54 5.32 5.62
N MET A 101 6.60 4.39 5.42
CA MET A 101 5.29 4.72 4.85
C MET A 101 4.44 5.58 5.78
N SER A 102 4.34 5.20 7.05
CA SER A 102 3.47 5.88 8.03
C SER A 102 3.80 7.36 8.23
N TRP A 103 5.07 7.73 8.04
CA TRP A 103 5.55 9.10 8.32
C TRP A 103 5.90 9.90 7.06
N GLN A 104 5.70 9.35 5.86
CA GLN A 104 5.92 10.05 4.58
C GLN A 104 4.74 10.92 4.13
N GLU A 105 3.63 10.93 4.87
CA GLU A 105 2.45 11.75 4.57
C GLU A 105 2.71 13.26 4.77
N LYS A 106 2.68 14.01 3.67
CA LYS A 106 2.93 15.47 3.61
C LYS A 106 1.93 16.34 4.38
N LYS A 107 0.91 15.76 5.02
CA LYS A 107 -0.11 16.48 5.79
C LYS A 107 0.29 16.73 7.24
N MET A 108 1.34 16.07 7.74
CA MET A 108 1.84 16.34 9.08
C MET A 108 2.50 17.72 9.10
N GLN A 109 2.10 18.58 10.03
CA GLN A 109 2.67 19.92 10.21
C GLN A 109 3.13 20.13 11.66
N GLY A 110 4.16 20.94 11.84
CA GLY A 110 4.68 21.31 13.15
C GLY A 110 5.34 20.14 13.90
N LYS A 111 5.12 20.05 15.21
CA LYS A 111 5.80 19.11 16.11
C LYS A 111 5.63 17.63 15.76
N VAL A 112 4.59 17.27 15.02
CA VAL A 112 4.32 15.88 14.62
C VAL A 112 5.33 15.40 13.58
N VAL A 113 5.75 16.27 12.65
CA VAL A 113 6.79 15.96 11.66
C VAL A 113 8.11 15.66 12.34
N GLU A 114 8.50 16.51 13.30
CA GLU A 114 9.74 16.34 14.04
C GLU A 114 9.76 15.03 14.84
N ILE A 115 8.62 14.61 15.39
CA ILE A 115 8.49 13.30 16.06
C ILE A 115 8.61 12.16 15.04
N GLY A 116 7.94 12.27 13.89
CA GLY A 116 8.01 11.27 12.82
C GLY A 116 9.43 11.09 12.29
N GLU A 117 10.16 12.19 12.03
CA GLU A 117 11.56 12.15 11.60
C GLU A 117 12.45 11.44 12.63
N ARG A 118 12.27 11.73 13.92
CA ARG A 118 13.01 11.03 14.99
C ARG A 118 12.71 9.53 15.03
N VAL A 119 11.45 9.14 14.84
CA VAL A 119 11.06 7.71 14.80
C VAL A 119 11.67 7.02 13.57
N CYS A 120 11.66 7.68 12.41
CA CYS A 120 12.31 7.17 11.20
C CYS A 120 13.82 7.01 11.37
N ASP A 121 14.49 7.98 11.99
CA ASP A 121 15.93 7.94 12.27
C ASP A 121 16.29 6.82 13.26
N GLU A 122 15.52 6.67 14.33
CA GLU A 122 15.70 5.59 15.30
C GLU A 122 15.54 4.23 14.63
N MET A 123 14.50 4.04 13.80
CA MET A 123 14.32 2.80 13.06
C MET A 123 15.43 2.55 12.04
N ALA A 124 15.97 3.59 11.40
CA ALA A 124 17.15 3.47 10.53
C ALA A 124 18.39 3.00 11.30
N ASN A 125 18.62 3.51 12.52
CA ASN A 125 19.71 3.08 13.38
C ASN A 125 19.56 1.61 13.83
N HIS A 126 18.34 1.20 14.18
CA HIS A 126 18.04 -0.20 14.49
C HIS A 126 18.30 -1.12 13.30
N LEU A 127 17.86 -0.72 12.10
CA LEU A 127 18.11 -1.48 10.88
C LEU A 127 19.61 -1.57 10.55
N HIS A 128 20.36 -0.46 10.68
CA HIS A 128 21.81 -0.45 10.51
C HIS A 128 22.51 -1.44 11.45
N THR A 129 22.14 -1.39 12.73
CA THR A 129 22.69 -2.28 13.76
C THR A 129 22.38 -3.75 13.44
N TYR A 130 21.15 -4.05 13.03
CA TYR A 130 20.74 -5.39 12.60
C TYR A 130 21.58 -5.92 11.43
N TYR A 131 21.83 -5.11 10.40
CA TYR A 131 22.65 -5.53 9.25
C TYR A 131 24.09 -5.84 9.64
N LEU A 132 24.69 -5.03 10.53
CA LEU A 132 26.07 -5.23 10.99
C LEU A 132 26.20 -6.46 11.90
N GLN A 133 25.26 -6.65 12.83
CA GLN A 133 25.37 -7.66 13.88
C GLN A 133 24.83 -9.03 13.46
N ASN A 134 23.71 -9.08 12.73
CA ASN A 134 22.97 -10.31 12.51
C ASN A 134 23.15 -10.88 11.10
N GLU A 135 23.24 -10.02 10.08
CA GLU A 135 23.42 -10.48 8.69
C GLU A 135 24.87 -10.40 8.20
N GLN A 136 25.78 -9.78 8.97
CA GLN A 136 27.18 -9.50 8.57
C GLN A 136 27.29 -8.87 7.17
N ARG A 137 26.30 -8.06 6.78
CA ARG A 137 26.28 -7.38 5.48
C ARG A 137 26.92 -6.00 5.64
N SER A 138 28.17 -5.86 5.19
CA SER A 138 28.84 -4.54 5.17
C SER A 138 28.32 -3.63 4.05
N ASN A 139 27.71 -4.19 3.00
CA ASN A 139 27.19 -3.43 1.85
C ASN A 139 25.69 -3.72 1.61
N TYR A 140 24.83 -3.27 2.53
CA TYR A 140 23.38 -3.41 2.42
C TYR A 140 22.70 -2.23 1.71
N ALA A 141 23.45 -1.19 1.31
CA ALA A 141 22.89 0.02 0.69
C ALA A 141 22.07 -0.28 -0.58
N ALA A 142 22.58 -1.14 -1.46
CA ALA A 142 21.87 -1.55 -2.67
C ALA A 142 20.56 -2.29 -2.35
N ARG A 143 20.53 -3.10 -1.28
CA ARG A 143 19.32 -3.79 -0.82
C ARG A 143 18.31 -2.79 -0.26
N LEU A 144 18.76 -1.84 0.55
CA LEU A 144 17.92 -0.78 1.12
C LEU A 144 17.24 0.04 0.03
N VAL A 145 17.98 0.42 -1.03
CA VAL A 145 17.40 1.13 -2.19
C VAL A 145 16.28 0.30 -2.84
N ARG A 146 16.46 -1.01 -3.00
CA ARG A 146 15.41 -1.88 -3.57
C ARG A 146 14.18 -1.97 -2.66
N LEU A 147 14.35 -2.03 -1.34
CA LEU A 147 13.25 -2.01 -0.37
C LEU A 147 12.50 -0.67 -0.41
N MET A 148 13.23 0.45 -0.48
CA MET A 148 12.62 1.79 -0.59
C MET A 148 11.90 1.99 -1.92
N ASN A 149 12.36 1.37 -3.02
CA ASN A 149 11.63 1.39 -4.27
C ASN A 149 10.24 0.74 -4.16
N VAL A 150 10.10 -0.32 -3.35
CA VAL A 150 8.79 -0.94 -3.06
C VAL A 150 7.88 0.03 -2.30
N VAL A 151 8.40 0.65 -1.24
CA VAL A 151 7.68 1.67 -0.46
C VAL A 151 7.18 2.80 -1.36
N ASN A 152 8.07 3.33 -2.20
CA ASN A 152 7.74 4.42 -3.13
C ASN A 152 6.72 4.00 -4.20
N ALA A 153 6.80 2.75 -4.69
CA ALA A 153 5.83 2.23 -5.66
C ALA A 153 4.43 2.17 -5.07
N VAL A 154 4.29 1.71 -3.82
CA VAL A 154 2.99 1.66 -3.12
C VAL A 154 2.43 3.07 -2.95
N ASN A 155 3.22 3.99 -2.41
CA ASN A 155 2.80 5.39 -2.25
C ASN A 155 2.35 6.00 -3.58
N LYS A 156 3.06 5.73 -4.67
CA LYS A 156 2.68 6.21 -6.00
C LYS A 156 1.35 5.61 -6.47
N ILE A 157 1.13 4.30 -6.28
CA ILE A 157 -0.12 3.62 -6.66
C ILE A 157 -1.31 4.22 -5.90
N HIS A 158 -1.17 4.45 -4.59
CA HIS A 158 -2.23 5.09 -3.80
C HIS A 158 -2.50 6.53 -4.24
N MET A 159 -1.46 7.33 -4.50
CA MET A 159 -1.64 8.70 -5.00
C MET A 159 -2.38 8.74 -6.34
N GLU A 160 -1.99 7.91 -7.30
CA GLU A 160 -2.66 7.83 -8.61
C GLU A 160 -4.12 7.37 -8.47
N LYS A 161 -4.39 6.41 -7.59
CA LYS A 161 -5.74 5.91 -7.32
C LYS A 161 -6.62 6.99 -6.69
N ARG A 162 -6.08 7.73 -5.72
CA ARG A 162 -6.77 8.86 -5.09
C ARG A 162 -7.10 9.96 -6.10
N GLU A 163 -6.20 10.26 -7.02
CA GLU A 163 -6.48 11.20 -8.13
C GLU A 163 -7.63 10.72 -9.01
N VAL A 164 -7.67 9.42 -9.35
CA VAL A 164 -8.76 8.82 -10.14
C VAL A 164 -10.09 8.87 -9.38
N LEU A 165 -10.10 8.58 -8.08
CA LEU A 165 -11.30 8.62 -7.24
C LEU A 165 -11.83 10.05 -7.06
N GLU A 166 -10.95 11.03 -6.84
CA GLU A 166 -11.33 12.45 -6.77
C GLU A 166 -11.94 12.93 -8.10
N LEU A 167 -11.37 12.53 -9.24
CA LEU A 167 -11.96 12.82 -10.55
C LEU A 167 -13.32 12.13 -10.73
N ALA A 168 -13.42 10.85 -10.35
CA ALA A 168 -14.68 10.11 -10.42
C ALA A 168 -15.79 10.79 -9.60
N ARG A 169 -15.43 11.33 -8.42
CA ARG A 169 -16.33 12.13 -7.59
C ARG A 169 -16.70 13.46 -8.24
N ILE A 170 -15.75 14.22 -8.81
CA ILE A 170 -16.02 15.51 -9.47
C ILE A 170 -16.97 15.35 -10.66
N PHE A 171 -16.86 14.24 -11.38
CA PHE A 171 -17.69 13.93 -12.54
C PHE A 171 -18.95 13.12 -12.21
N ASP A 172 -19.28 12.94 -10.93
CA ASP A 172 -20.44 12.16 -10.47
C ASP A 172 -20.53 10.77 -11.14
N VAL A 173 -19.38 10.10 -11.30
CA VAL A 173 -19.29 8.76 -11.90
C VAL A 173 -20.11 7.75 -11.09
N PHE A 174 -20.14 7.90 -9.78
CA PHE A 174 -20.90 7.04 -8.88
C PHE A 174 -22.14 7.78 -8.36
N LYS A 175 -23.28 7.08 -8.33
CA LYS A 175 -24.58 7.56 -7.83
C LYS A 175 -24.76 7.43 -6.33
N VAL A 176 -23.73 6.97 -5.64
CA VAL A 176 -23.75 6.69 -4.21
C VAL A 176 -22.71 7.56 -3.54
N ASP A 177 -23.08 8.10 -2.38
CA ASP A 177 -22.13 8.76 -1.50
C ASP A 177 -21.43 7.68 -0.67
N PHE A 178 -20.12 7.59 -0.80
CA PHE A 178 -19.33 6.68 0.02
C PHE A 178 -19.20 7.26 1.43
N SER A 179 -19.52 6.46 2.45
CA SER A 179 -19.41 6.85 3.86
C SER A 179 -17.97 7.11 4.28
N GLU A 180 -17.04 6.39 3.66
CA GLU A 180 -15.60 6.60 3.76
C GLU A 180 -15.08 6.82 2.33
N PRO A 181 -14.42 7.95 2.04
CA PRO A 181 -13.84 8.20 0.72
C PRO A 181 -12.75 7.17 0.37
N ASP A 182 -12.26 6.44 1.37
CA ASP A 182 -11.16 5.48 1.29
C ASP A 182 -11.67 4.01 1.18
N ILE A 183 -13.00 3.74 1.11
CA ILE A 183 -13.57 2.37 1.05
C ILE A 183 -13.01 1.50 -0.10
N PHE A 184 -12.50 2.13 -1.15
CA PHE A 184 -11.89 1.41 -2.26
C PHE A 184 -10.38 1.29 -2.16
N ASP A 185 -9.73 1.74 -1.07
CA ASP A 185 -8.27 1.75 -0.91
C ASP A 185 -7.60 0.37 -0.77
N CYS A 186 -8.38 -0.73 -0.90
CA CYS A 186 -7.90 -2.11 -1.09
C CYS A 186 -6.83 -2.28 -2.19
#